data_AF-G5E3G0-F1
#
_entry.id   AF-G5E3G0-F1
#
_cell.length_a   1.000
_cell.length_b   1.000
_cell.length_c   1.000
_cell.angle_alpha   90.00
_cell.angle_beta   90.00
_cell.angle_gamma   90.00
#
_symmetry.space_group_name_H-M   'P 1'
#
loop_
_entity.id
_entity.type
_entity.pdbx_description
1 polymer ?
#
loop_
_entity_poly.entity_id
_entity_poly.type
_entity_poly.pdbx_seq_one_letter_code
_entity_poly.pdbx_strand_id
1 'polypeptide(L)'
;AEFHLVHWNCTKYRTFEEAIMEKNGLAVIGMFLKVGKHHDKLQKLVDILPSVRYKDALTEFNYFDPSCLLPSCGDYWTYSGSLTTPPLTESVTWIIMKKPIEVDHSQLAVF
;
A
#
# COMPACT_ATOMS: atom_id res chain seq x y z
N ALA A 1 11.67 0.82 -2.95
CA ALA A 1 10.33 1.42 -2.85
C ALA A 1 9.55 0.70 -1.76
N GLU A 2 8.44 1.27 -1.30
CA GLU A 2 7.53 0.64 -0.32
C GLU A 2 6.09 0.80 -0.81
N PHE A 3 5.27 -0.21 -0.56
CA PHE A 3 3.85 -0.22 -0.92
C PHE A 3 3.00 -0.33 0.34
N HIS A 4 1.93 0.46 0.43
CA HIS A 4 1.04 0.53 1.59
C HIS A 4 -0.39 0.13 1.21
N LEU A 5 -0.92 -0.90 1.87
CA LEU A 5 -2.35 -1.21 1.86
C LEU A 5 -2.99 -0.59 3.11
N VAL A 6 -3.81 0.44 2.90
CA VAL A 6 -4.45 1.22 3.96
C VAL A 6 -5.84 0.68 4.23
N HIS A 7 -6.08 0.25 5.47
CA HIS A 7 -7.38 -0.23 5.95
C HIS A 7 -7.84 0.63 7.12
N TRP A 8 -9.16 0.67 7.35
CA TRP A 8 -9.75 1.37 8.48
C TRP A 8 -10.71 0.46 9.26
N ASN A 9 -10.86 0.73 10.55
CA ASN A 9 -11.67 -0.07 11.46
C ASN A 9 -13.17 0.25 11.31
N CYS A 10 -13.79 -0.33 10.29
CA CYS A 10 -15.21 -0.16 9.98
C CYS A 10 -16.16 -0.83 10.99
N THR A 11 -15.63 -1.66 11.90
CA THR A 11 -16.43 -2.21 13.02
C THR A 11 -16.66 -1.16 14.10
N LYS A 12 -15.70 -0.24 14.31
CA LYS A 12 -15.74 0.76 15.38
C LYS A 12 -16.17 2.15 14.90
N TYR A 13 -15.76 2.54 13.70
CA TYR A 13 -16.02 3.88 13.15
C TYR A 13 -16.98 3.78 11.96
N ARG A 14 -17.71 4.85 11.65
CA ARG A 14 -18.64 4.86 10.51
C ARG A 14 -17.99 5.31 9.21
N THR A 15 -16.95 6.14 9.32
CA THR A 15 -16.27 6.73 8.17
C THR A 15 -14.76 6.60 8.31
N PHE A 16 -14.07 6.70 7.17
CA PHE A 16 -12.61 6.73 7.15
C PHE A 16 -12.09 7.97 7.89
N GLU A 17 -12.75 9.12 7.70
CA GLU A 17 -12.40 10.41 8.29
C GLU A 17 -12.51 10.41 9.83
N GLU A 18 -13.49 9.70 10.38
CA GLU A 18 -13.54 9.47 11.83
C GLU A 18 -12.38 8.57 12.28
N ALA A 19 -12.14 7.49 11.56
CA ALA A 19 -11.11 6.52 11.91
C ALA A 19 -9.70 7.15 11.89
N ILE A 20 -9.35 7.99 10.91
CA ILE A 20 -8.00 8.58 10.83
C ILE A 20 -7.63 9.44 12.04
N MET A 21 -8.63 9.96 12.75
CA MET A 21 -8.43 10.86 13.89
C MET A 21 -8.28 10.12 15.22
N GLU A 22 -8.56 8.82 15.24
CA GLU A 22 -8.73 8.04 16.46
C GLU A 22 -7.67 6.95 16.61
N LYS A 23 -7.29 6.66 17.86
CA LYS A 23 -6.38 5.55 18.15
C LYS A 23 -7.04 4.23 17.70
N ASN A 24 -6.24 3.34 17.10
CA ASN A 24 -6.69 2.08 16.49
C ASN A 24 -7.73 2.29 15.38
N GLY A 25 -7.66 3.45 14.71
CA GLY A 25 -8.47 3.79 13.56
C GLY A 25 -8.07 3.06 12.29
N LEU A 26 -6.76 2.95 12.06
CA LEU A 26 -6.20 2.44 10.83
C LEU A 26 -5.31 1.21 11.06
N ALA A 27 -5.28 0.34 10.06
CA ALA A 27 -4.30 -0.72 9.93
C ALA A 27 -3.61 -0.59 8.56
N VAL A 28 -2.30 -0.38 8.56
CA VAL A 28 -1.53 -0.23 7.32
C VAL A 28 -0.58 -1.41 7.18
N ILE A 29 -0.72 -2.15 6.07
CA ILE A 29 0.21 -3.21 5.70
C ILE A 29 1.26 -2.62 4.78
N GLY A 30 2.51 -2.58 5.25
CA GLY A 30 3.68 -2.11 4.52
C GLY A 30 4.48 -3.27 3.93
N MET A 31 4.87 -3.14 2.66
CA MET A 31 5.67 -4.12 1.94
C MET A 31 6.84 -3.45 1.23
N PHE A 32 8.04 -3.95 1.49
CA PHE A 32 9.22 -3.50 0.77
C PHE A 32 9.27 -4.10 -0.64
N LEU A 33 9.67 -3.28 -1.61
CA LEU A 33 9.96 -3.72 -2.97
C LEU A 33 11.47 -3.75 -3.16
N LYS A 34 11.98 -4.89 -3.62
CA LYS A 34 13.38 -5.14 -3.93
C LYS A 34 13.55 -5.34 -5.43
N VAL A 35 14.55 -4.70 -6.04
CA VAL A 35 14.91 -4.98 -7.43
C VAL A 35 15.31 -6.46 -7.56
N GLY A 36 14.69 -7.16 -8.50
CA GLY A 36 14.84 -8.59 -8.69
C GLY A 36 14.08 -9.06 -9.92
N LYS A 37 13.35 -10.16 -9.79
CA LYS A 37 12.53 -10.68 -10.89
C LYS A 37 11.33 -9.79 -11.19
N HIS A 38 10.90 -9.84 -12.45
CA HIS A 38 9.65 -9.26 -12.90
C HIS A 38 8.46 -9.77 -12.09
N HIS A 39 7.57 -8.85 -11.72
CA HIS A 39 6.36 -9.15 -10.96
C HIS A 39 5.12 -9.03 -11.83
N ASP A 40 4.65 -10.15 -12.38
CA ASP A 40 3.52 -10.19 -13.35
C ASP A 40 2.27 -9.46 -12.86
N LYS A 41 1.97 -9.57 -11.55
CA LYS A 41 0.77 -8.96 -10.99
C LYS A 41 0.89 -7.45 -10.82
N LEU A 42 2.10 -6.94 -10.58
CA LEU A 42 2.36 -5.50 -10.50
C LEU A 42 2.32 -4.88 -11.89
N GLN A 43 2.62 -5.66 -12.94
CA GLN A 43 2.61 -5.16 -14.32
C GLN A 43 1.27 -4.52 -14.71
N LYS A 44 0.16 -5.06 -14.20
CA LYS A 44 -1.17 -4.46 -14.41
C LYS A 44 -1.27 -3.01 -13.93
N LEU A 45 -0.60 -2.67 -12.82
CA LEU A 45 -0.50 -1.29 -12.33
C LEU A 45 0.48 -0.49 -13.19
N VAL A 46 1.65 -1.06 -13.50
CA VAL A 46 2.68 -0.40 -14.31
C VAL A 46 2.14 0.02 -15.68
N ASP A 47 1.32 -0.82 -16.32
CA ASP A 47 0.74 -0.57 -17.64
C ASP A 47 -0.20 0.65 -17.67
N ILE A 48 -0.84 0.98 -16.54
CA ILE A 48 -1.78 2.12 -16.45
C ILE A 48 -1.09 3.43 -16.06
N LEU A 49 0.09 3.39 -15.41
CA LEU A 49 0.80 4.59 -14.95
C LEU A 49 1.03 5.64 -16.05
N PRO A 50 1.34 5.28 -17.33
CA PRO A 50 1.46 6.25 -18.40
C PRO A 50 0.21 7.10 -18.65
N SER A 51 -0.98 6.63 -18.27
CA SER A 51 -2.24 7.37 -18.41
C SER A 51 -2.49 8.39 -17.30
N VAL A 52 -1.71 8.35 -16.20
CA VAL A 52 -1.84 9.23 -15.02
C VAL A 52 -0.55 9.99 -14.71
N ARG A 53 0.20 10.38 -15.74
CA ARG A 53 1.50 11.07 -15.61
C ARG A 53 1.42 12.46 -14.96
N TYR A 54 0.28 13.11 -15.08
CA TYR A 54 0.07 14.46 -14.56
C TYR A 54 -0.70 14.40 -13.25
N LYS A 55 -0.40 15.35 -12.37
CA LYS A 55 -1.12 15.50 -11.10
C LYS A 55 -2.62 15.59 -11.36
N ASP A 56 -3.40 14.91 -10.52
CA ASP A 56 -4.87 14.89 -10.56
C ASP A 56 -5.47 14.21 -11.81
N ALA A 57 -4.65 13.62 -12.69
CA ALA A 57 -5.12 12.78 -13.78
C ALA A 57 -5.69 11.45 -13.24
N LEU A 58 -6.81 11.03 -13.80
CA LEU A 58 -7.51 9.80 -13.42
C LEU A 58 -7.66 8.90 -14.63
N THR A 59 -7.64 7.60 -14.39
CA THR A 59 -7.89 6.56 -15.38
C THR A 59 -8.76 5.48 -14.75
N GLU A 60 -9.56 4.79 -15.55
CA GLU A 60 -10.30 3.64 -15.06
C GLU A 60 -9.33 2.48 -14.78
N PHE A 61 -9.41 1.94 -13.57
CA PHE A 61 -8.67 0.75 -13.19
C PHE A 61 -9.66 -0.37 -12.90
N ASN A 62 -9.75 -1.31 -13.85
CA ASN A 62 -10.59 -2.49 -13.76
C ASN A 62 -10.18 -3.39 -12.57
N TYR A 63 -10.93 -4.47 -12.36
CA TYR A 63 -10.73 -5.41 -11.25
C TYR A 63 -9.25 -5.73 -10.98
N PHE A 64 -8.82 -5.37 -9.77
CA PHE A 64 -7.49 -5.64 -9.25
C PHE A 64 -7.62 -6.15 -7.82
N ASP A 65 -7.05 -7.32 -7.56
CA ASP A 65 -6.99 -7.90 -6.22
C ASP A 65 -5.64 -7.52 -5.58
N PRO A 66 -5.61 -6.62 -4.58
CA PRO A 66 -4.35 -6.17 -3.99
C PRO A 66 -3.61 -7.27 -3.22
N SER A 67 -4.29 -8.35 -2.83
CA SER A 67 -3.66 -9.47 -2.13
C SER A 67 -2.59 -10.18 -2.98
N CYS A 68 -2.66 -10.04 -4.30
CA CYS A 68 -1.67 -10.60 -5.22
C CYS A 68 -0.27 -9.97 -5.10
N LEU A 69 -0.15 -8.85 -4.36
CA LEU A 69 1.12 -8.20 -4.05
C LEU A 69 1.66 -8.59 -2.67
N LEU A 70 0.92 -9.38 -1.89
CA LEU A 70 1.40 -9.86 -0.59
C LEU A 70 2.48 -10.93 -0.79
N PRO A 71 3.56 -10.91 0.02
CA PRO A 71 4.54 -11.98 0.02
C PRO A 71 3.91 -13.28 0.53
N SER A 72 4.43 -14.43 0.10
CA SER A 72 3.93 -15.76 0.48
C SER A 72 4.12 -16.11 1.96
N CYS A 73 4.93 -15.34 2.69
CA CYS A 73 5.23 -15.54 4.11
C CYS A 73 4.51 -14.48 4.94
N GLY A 74 3.76 -14.92 5.95
CA GLY A 74 3.01 -14.07 6.86
C GLY A 74 3.81 -13.53 8.05
N ASP A 75 5.13 -13.67 8.08
CA ASP A 75 5.94 -13.04 9.14
C ASP A 75 5.88 -11.52 8.98
N TYR A 76 5.58 -10.81 10.06
CA TYR A 76 5.55 -9.35 10.09
C TYR A 76 6.10 -8.78 11.40
N TRP A 77 6.47 -7.51 11.37
CA TRP A 77 6.62 -6.69 12.57
C TRP A 77 5.40 -5.78 12.71
N THR A 78 5.00 -5.49 13.95
CA THR A 78 3.92 -4.54 14.20
C THR A 78 4.29 -3.57 15.31
N TYR A 79 3.86 -2.32 15.14
CA TYR A 79 4.02 -1.27 16.13
C TYR A 79 2.88 -0.26 15.98
N SER A 80 2.55 0.44 17.06
CA SER A 80 1.64 1.59 17.00
C SER A 80 2.41 2.81 16.46
N GLY A 81 1.86 3.46 15.45
CA GLY A 81 2.49 4.62 14.80
C GLY A 81 1.48 5.57 14.18
N SER A 82 1.94 6.32 13.19
CA SER A 82 1.17 7.39 12.55
C SER A 82 1.05 7.23 11.03
N LEU A 83 0.24 8.10 10.43
CA LEU A 83 0.32 8.40 9.01
C LEU A 83 1.70 8.97 8.66
N THR A 84 2.23 8.61 7.49
CA THR A 84 3.51 9.13 6.97
C THR A 84 3.34 10.38 6.11
N THR A 85 2.10 10.84 5.95
CA THR A 85 1.73 12.09 5.27
C THR A 85 0.85 12.94 6.19
N PRO A 86 0.82 14.28 6.02
CA PRO A 86 -0.10 15.14 6.76
C PRO A 86 -1.53 14.57 6.76
N PRO A 87 -2.23 14.56 7.92
CA PRO A 87 -1.92 15.25 9.18
C PRO A 87 -0.95 14.54 10.14
N LEU A 88 -0.31 13.43 9.76
CA LEU A 88 0.62 12.66 10.61
C LEU A 88 0.01 12.09 11.90
N THR A 89 -1.31 11.88 11.93
CA THR A 89 -2.03 11.40 13.12
C THR A 89 -1.55 10.02 13.57
N GLU A 90 -1.39 9.82 14.88
CA GLU A 90 -1.00 8.57 15.54
C GLU A 90 -2.18 7.57 15.66
N SER A 91 -2.86 7.30 14.55
CA SER A 91 -4.04 6.42 14.47
C SER A 91 -3.75 5.04 13.87
N VAL A 92 -2.48 4.77 13.49
CA VAL A 92 -2.10 3.62 12.66
C VAL A 92 -1.52 2.48 13.49
N THR A 93 -2.08 1.28 13.32
CA THR A 93 -1.38 0.03 13.63
C THR A 93 -0.62 -0.42 12.39
N TRP A 94 0.70 -0.34 12.43
CA TRP A 94 1.55 -0.74 11.32
C TRP A 94 1.76 -2.25 11.32
N ILE A 95 1.71 -2.86 10.14
CA ILE A 95 2.02 -4.27 9.90
C ILE A 95 3.06 -4.29 8.77
N ILE A 96 4.33 -4.45 9.11
CA ILE A 96 5.43 -4.45 8.14
C ILE A 96 5.79 -5.88 7.77
N MET A 97 5.52 -6.27 6.53
CA MET A 97 5.82 -7.61 6.04
C MET A 97 7.33 -7.84 6.02
N LYS A 98 7.78 -8.95 6.61
CA LYS A 98 9.21 -9.26 6.76
C LYS A 98 9.90 -9.52 5.44
N LYS A 99 9.22 -10.20 4.53
CA LYS A 99 9.78 -10.53 3.21
C LYS A 99 9.42 -9.45 2.21
N PRO A 100 10.39 -8.87 1.49
CA PRO A 100 10.11 -8.00 0.37
C PRO A 100 9.53 -8.79 -0.81
N ILE A 101 8.82 -8.09 -1.69
CA ILE A 101 8.49 -8.61 -3.02
C ILE A 101 9.56 -8.19 -4.03
N GLU A 102 9.85 -9.05 -4.98
CA GLU A 102 10.77 -8.74 -6.08
C GLU A 102 10.04 -8.02 -7.21
N VAL A 103 10.68 -7.02 -7.79
CA VAL A 103 10.17 -6.29 -8.95
C VAL A 103 11.29 -6.02 -9.94
N ASP A 104 10.99 -6.03 -11.23
CA ASP A 104 11.98 -5.71 -12.25
C ASP A 104 12.37 -4.23 -12.18
N HIS A 105 13.62 -3.93 -12.55
CA HIS A 105 14.11 -2.55 -12.58
C HIS A 105 13.27 -1.66 -13.50
N SER A 106 12.83 -2.17 -14.66
CA SER A 106 12.00 -1.43 -15.61
C SER A 106 10.61 -1.15 -15.05
N GLN A 107 10.07 -2.01 -14.18
CA GLN A 107 8.78 -1.79 -13.52
C GLN A 107 8.86 -0.62 -12.52
N LEU A 108 9.95 -0.55 -11.75
CA LEU A 108 10.18 0.56 -10.84
C LEU A 108 10.47 1.88 -11.56
N ALA A 109 11.14 1.83 -12.72
CA ALA A 109 11.49 3.02 -13.49
C ALA A 109 10.29 3.77 -14.10
N VAL A 110 9.09 3.20 -14.07
CA VAL A 110 7.85 3.87 -14.53
C VAL A 110 7.26 4.80 -13.45
N PHE A 111 7.58 4.55 -12.17
CA PHE A 111 7.18 5.39 -11.04
C PHE A 111 8.10 6.60 -10.89
#